data_AF-A0A2T4BNK9-F1
#
_entry.id   AF-A0A2T4BNK9-F1
#
_cell.length_a   1.000
_cell.length_b   1.000
_cell.length_c   1.000
_cell.angle_alpha   90.00
_cell.angle_beta   90.00
_cell.angle_gamma   90.00
#
_symmetry.space_group_name_H-M   'P 1'
#
loop_
_entity.id
_entity.type
_entity.pdbx_description
1 polymer ?
#
loop_
_entity_poly.entity_id
_entity_poly.type
_entity_poly.pdbx_seq_one_letter_code
_entity_poly.pdbx_strand_id
1 'polypeptide(L)'
;MKPLRPFPFPLNIGTDICRISRIYAILRSSRGPRFVDRIFSPEEQARKDERLQCLDHRPPLGNAFGDEEALGRQSGMKKNLGSSEEIARRDPERWAAASFVAGRFAAKEAAIKAHSHRRLTFHDVVIERRGRQEERLGSGPPVARIKGGEGDAEDASAMISISHDGDYATAVCMAYDPSVLEQGGKQLC
;
A
#
# COMPACT_ATOMS: atom_id res chain seq x y z
N MET A 1 14.04 7.95 -36.57
CA MET A 1 14.37 7.08 -35.41
C MET A 1 13.96 5.65 -35.75
N LYS A 2 14.71 4.64 -35.32
CA LYS A 2 14.30 3.24 -35.46
C LYS A 2 13.11 2.95 -34.53
N PRO A 3 12.12 2.16 -34.93
CA PRO A 3 10.99 1.82 -34.06
C PRO A 3 11.45 0.99 -32.86
N LEU A 4 10.81 1.19 -31.72
CA LEU A 4 11.04 0.40 -30.51
C LEU A 4 10.40 -0.98 -30.68
N ARG A 5 11.16 -2.05 -30.41
CA ARG A 5 10.61 -3.39 -30.27
C ARG A 5 10.00 -3.53 -28.87
N PRO A 6 8.75 -3.99 -28.72
CA PRO A 6 8.15 -4.20 -27.41
C PRO A 6 8.89 -5.31 -26.62
N PHE A 7 8.73 -5.29 -25.30
CA PHE A 7 9.20 -6.37 -24.45
C PHE A 7 8.46 -7.68 -24.82
N PRO A 8 9.13 -8.83 -24.91
CA PRO A 8 8.57 -10.03 -25.53
C PRO A 8 7.46 -10.72 -24.73
N PHE A 9 7.29 -10.38 -23.45
CA PHE A 9 6.23 -10.92 -22.61
C PHE A 9 5.25 -9.82 -22.18
N PRO A 10 3.96 -10.11 -22.07
CA PRO A 10 2.94 -9.16 -21.59
C PRO A 10 3.04 -9.01 -20.06
N LEU A 11 4.18 -8.53 -19.57
CA LEU A 11 4.49 -8.37 -18.14
C LEU A 11 4.85 -6.92 -17.84
N ASN A 12 4.21 -6.38 -16.82
CA ASN A 12 4.51 -5.07 -16.26
C ASN A 12 5.02 -5.19 -14.83
N ILE A 13 5.86 -4.23 -14.45
CA ILE A 13 6.41 -4.11 -13.10
C ILE A 13 5.98 -2.77 -12.53
N GLY A 14 5.50 -2.78 -11.30
CA GLY A 14 5.31 -1.60 -10.49
C GLY A 14 6.16 -1.67 -9.23
N THR A 15 6.70 -0.54 -8.81
CA THR A 15 7.45 -0.42 -7.56
C THR A 15 7.01 0.82 -6.80
N ASP A 16 7.03 0.74 -5.48
CA ASP A 16 6.78 1.88 -4.61
C ASP A 16 7.60 1.82 -3.34
N ILE A 17 8.01 2.99 -2.85
CA ILE A 17 8.69 3.17 -1.57
C ILE A 17 7.93 4.21 -0.74
N CYS A 18 7.65 3.86 0.51
CA CYS A 18 6.82 4.63 1.42
C CYS A 18 7.56 4.88 2.74
N ARG A 19 7.65 6.14 3.13
CA ARG A 19 8.26 6.54 4.41
C ARG A 19 7.33 6.29 5.58
N ILE A 20 7.74 5.48 6.56
CA ILE A 20 6.93 5.02 7.70
C ILE A 20 6.60 6.18 8.65
N SER A 21 7.56 7.04 8.97
CA SER A 21 7.35 8.22 9.82
C SER A 21 6.29 9.18 9.27
N ARG A 22 6.15 9.27 7.94
CA ARG A 22 5.07 10.03 7.29
C ARG A 22 3.71 9.39 7.58
N ILE A 23 3.61 8.07 7.47
CA ILE A 23 2.38 7.34 7.78
C ILE A 23 2.05 7.46 9.27
N TYR A 24 3.03 7.28 10.14
CA TYR A 24 2.89 7.46 11.59
C TYR A 24 2.31 8.84 11.95
N ALA A 25 2.84 9.92 11.36
CA ALA A 25 2.32 11.27 11.57
C ALA A 25 0.86 11.43 11.10
N ILE A 26 0.48 10.81 9.98
CA ILE A 26 -0.91 10.80 9.49
C ILE A 26 -1.82 10.05 10.46
N LEU A 27 -1.42 8.86 10.91
CA LEU A 27 -2.21 8.01 11.81
C LEU A 27 -2.44 8.67 13.18
N ARG A 28 -1.52 9.53 13.63
CA ARG A 28 -1.68 10.34 14.85
C ARG A 28 -2.56 11.57 14.70
N SER A 29 -2.83 11.99 13.48
CA SER A 29 -3.67 13.16 13.20
C SER A 29 -5.15 12.79 13.20
N SER A 30 -6.03 13.80 13.20
CA SER A 30 -7.48 13.62 12.99
C SER A 30 -7.84 12.95 11.66
N ARG A 31 -6.90 12.88 10.69
CA ARG A 31 -7.09 12.25 9.39
C ARG A 31 -6.80 10.75 9.39
N GLY A 32 -6.22 10.22 10.47
CA GLY A 32 -5.80 8.82 10.57
C GLY A 32 -6.88 7.82 10.17
N PRO A 33 -8.09 7.87 10.75
CA PRO A 33 -9.17 6.93 10.41
C PRO A 33 -9.52 6.95 8.92
N ARG A 34 -9.79 8.13 8.35
CA ARG A 34 -10.10 8.27 6.92
C ARG A 34 -8.96 7.80 6.01
N PHE A 35 -7.71 7.94 6.46
CA PHE A 35 -6.56 7.47 5.70
C PHE A 35 -6.49 5.95 5.68
N VAL A 36 -6.79 5.28 6.80
CA VAL A 36 -6.92 3.82 6.87
C VAL A 36 -8.07 3.35 5.99
N ASP A 37 -9.25 3.97 6.07
CA ASP A 37 -10.41 3.62 5.24
C ASP A 37 -10.13 3.79 3.74
N ARG A 38 -9.30 4.76 3.37
CA ARG A 38 -8.87 4.96 1.98
C ARG A 38 -7.97 3.81 1.48
N ILE A 39 -7.11 3.29 2.33
CA ILE A 39 -6.12 2.27 1.95
C ILE A 39 -6.74 0.88 1.97
N PHE A 40 -7.43 0.52 3.05
CA PHE A 40 -7.93 -0.83 3.25
C PHE A 40 -9.34 -0.97 2.71
N SER A 41 -9.59 -2.02 1.92
CA SER A 41 -10.95 -2.33 1.50
C SER A 41 -11.77 -2.81 2.70
N PRO A 42 -13.12 -2.74 2.65
CA PRO A 42 -13.97 -3.29 3.72
C PRO A 42 -13.65 -4.76 4.03
N GLU A 43 -13.26 -5.53 3.02
CA GLU A 43 -12.84 -6.92 3.16
C GLU A 43 -11.52 -7.07 3.95
N GLU A 44 -10.54 -6.20 3.71
CA GLU A 44 -9.30 -6.21 4.49
C GLU A 44 -9.53 -5.76 5.93
N GLN A 45 -10.39 -4.77 6.14
CA GLN A 45 -10.77 -4.30 7.48
C GLN A 45 -11.51 -5.37 8.28
N ALA A 46 -12.37 -6.18 7.63
CA ALA A 46 -13.09 -7.27 8.26
C ALA A 46 -12.18 -8.35 8.86
N ARG A 47 -10.91 -8.44 8.42
CA ARG A 47 -9.90 -9.36 8.97
C ARG A 47 -9.41 -8.95 10.36
N LYS A 48 -9.65 -7.70 10.79
CA LYS A 48 -9.29 -7.16 12.11
C LYS A 48 -7.83 -7.42 12.49
N ASP A 49 -6.90 -7.03 11.60
CA ASP A 49 -5.46 -7.21 11.84
C ASP A 49 -5.04 -6.57 13.18
N GLU A 50 -4.37 -7.35 14.03
CA GLU A 50 -4.00 -6.96 15.40
C GLU A 50 -3.21 -5.64 15.45
N ARG A 51 -2.41 -5.36 14.42
CA ARG A 51 -1.61 -4.12 14.35
C ARG A 51 -2.45 -2.86 14.19
N LEU A 52 -3.68 -2.97 13.67
CA LEU A 52 -4.57 -1.83 13.51
C LEU A 52 -5.36 -1.51 14.79
N GLN A 53 -5.45 -2.43 15.75
CA GLN A 53 -6.24 -2.27 16.97
C GLN A 53 -5.74 -1.10 17.85
N CYS A 54 -4.44 -0.81 17.84
CA CYS A 54 -3.87 0.34 18.57
C CYS A 54 -4.37 1.71 18.04
N LEU A 55 -5.00 1.73 16.87
CA LEU A 55 -5.58 2.94 16.26
C LEU A 55 -7.01 3.22 16.75
N ASP A 56 -7.72 2.21 17.26
CA ASP A 56 -9.09 2.33 17.78
C ASP A 56 -9.10 3.07 19.13
N HIS A 57 -8.05 2.87 19.92
CA HIS A 57 -7.85 3.58 21.18
C HIS A 57 -7.29 4.99 20.89
N ARG A 58 -8.22 5.93 20.72
CA ARG A 58 -7.90 7.35 20.87
C ARG A 58 -7.58 7.58 22.35
N PRO A 59 -6.38 8.04 22.73
CA PRO A 59 -6.24 8.57 24.09
C PRO A 59 -7.31 9.67 24.22
N PRO A 60 -8.05 9.74 25.35
CA PRO A 60 -8.95 10.87 25.58
C PRO A 60 -8.15 12.14 25.34
N LEU A 61 -8.80 13.15 24.75
CA LEU A 61 -8.26 14.49 24.56
C LEU A 61 -7.91 15.07 25.94
N GLY A 62 -6.79 14.63 26.50
CA GLY A 62 -6.21 15.06 27.76
C GLY A 62 -4.91 15.73 27.41
N ASN A 63 -4.97 17.04 27.21
CA ASN A 63 -3.90 18.05 27.30
C ASN A 63 -2.45 17.53 27.39
N ALA A 64 -1.95 16.84 26.36
CA ALA A 64 -0.52 16.57 26.23
C ALA A 64 0.14 17.39 25.11
N PHE A 65 -0.63 18.09 24.27
CA PHE A 65 -0.13 19.10 23.34
C PHE A 65 -1.23 20.16 23.15
N GLY A 66 -1.00 21.37 23.64
CA GLY A 66 -1.92 22.50 23.47
C GLY A 66 -2.14 22.85 21.99
N ASP A 67 -3.39 23.20 21.71
CA ASP A 67 -3.95 24.08 20.68
C ASP A 67 -3.34 24.08 19.26
N GLU A 68 -4.12 23.68 18.24
CA GLU A 68 -3.96 24.19 16.86
C GLU A 68 -5.32 24.26 16.14
N GLU A 69 -6.17 25.17 16.62
CA GLU A 69 -7.20 25.82 15.81
C GLU A 69 -6.64 27.15 15.26
N ALA A 70 -5.56 27.08 14.47
CA ALA A 70 -5.04 28.20 13.67
C ALA A 70 -3.84 27.77 12.82
N LEU A 71 -4.03 27.36 11.56
CA LEU A 71 -2.96 27.49 10.56
C LEU A 71 -3.50 27.40 9.12
N GLY A 72 -4.01 28.54 8.67
CA GLY A 72 -3.76 28.95 7.30
C GLY A 72 -2.26 29.14 7.08
N ARG A 73 -1.78 28.74 5.90
CA ARG A 73 -0.53 29.16 5.22
C ARG A 73 0.65 29.51 6.14
N GLN A 74 1.65 28.63 6.22
CA GLN A 74 3.04 28.96 5.85
C GLN A 74 3.99 27.75 5.98
N SER A 75 4.76 27.59 4.91
CA SER A 75 6.13 27.08 4.81
C SER A 75 6.85 26.62 6.10
N GLY A 76 7.38 25.39 6.06
CA GLY A 76 8.76 25.12 6.50
C GLY A 76 9.09 25.23 7.99
N MET A 77 8.45 24.45 8.85
CA MET A 77 9.03 24.12 10.17
C MET A 77 9.03 22.61 10.35
N LYS A 78 10.19 21.99 10.15
CA LYS A 78 10.39 20.56 10.46
C LYS A 78 10.18 20.39 11.97
N LYS A 79 8.99 19.96 12.40
CA LYS A 79 8.81 19.38 13.75
C LYS A 79 9.87 18.29 13.86
N ASN A 80 10.82 18.44 14.79
CA ASN A 80 11.83 17.42 15.12
C ASN A 80 11.10 16.19 15.70
N LEU A 81 10.45 15.41 14.82
CA LEU A 81 10.23 14.01 15.08
C LEU A 81 11.64 13.43 15.26
N GLY A 82 11.92 12.87 16.43
CA GLY A 82 13.17 12.14 16.69
C GLY A 82 13.46 11.10 15.61
N SER A 83 14.64 10.49 15.64
CA SER A 83 14.96 9.46 14.63
C SER A 83 13.87 8.38 14.59
N SER A 84 13.65 7.74 13.45
CA SER A 84 12.66 6.66 13.31
C SER A 84 12.83 5.58 14.38
N GLU A 85 14.07 5.30 14.78
CA GLU A 85 14.43 4.37 15.85
C GLU A 85 14.01 4.87 17.25
N GLU A 86 14.09 6.17 17.51
CA GLU A 86 13.58 6.76 18.76
C GLU A 86 12.06 6.71 18.83
N ILE A 87 11.37 6.97 17.72
CA ILE A 87 9.90 6.86 17.65
C ILE A 87 9.48 5.41 17.88
N ALA A 88 10.11 4.47 17.17
CA ALA A 88 9.84 3.04 17.30
C ALA A 88 10.06 2.52 18.74
N ARG A 89 11.08 3.03 19.44
CA ARG A 89 11.33 2.69 20.86
C ARG A 89 10.30 3.29 21.81
N ARG A 90 9.85 4.51 21.57
CA ARG A 90 8.88 5.22 22.44
C ARG A 90 7.45 4.75 22.26
N ASP A 91 7.10 4.32 21.05
CA ASP A 91 5.72 4.00 20.65
C ASP A 91 5.70 2.79 19.69
N PRO A 92 6.09 1.59 20.18
CA PRO A 92 6.31 0.42 19.34
C PRO A 92 5.03 -0.08 18.66
N GLU A 93 3.88 -0.01 19.34
CA GLU A 93 2.60 -0.49 18.80
C GLU A 93 2.13 0.38 17.63
N ARG A 94 2.11 1.71 17.78
CA ARG A 94 1.71 2.60 16.68
C ARG A 94 2.76 2.64 15.58
N TRP A 95 4.04 2.43 15.91
CA TRP A 95 5.07 2.27 14.89
C TRP A 95 4.88 0.98 14.07
N ALA A 96 4.55 -0.13 14.72
CA ALA A 96 4.21 -1.38 14.04
C ALA A 96 2.96 -1.22 13.15
N ALA A 97 1.94 -0.52 13.63
CA ALA A 97 0.76 -0.13 12.84
C ALA A 97 1.14 0.72 11.63
N ALA A 98 1.93 1.77 11.84
CA ALA A 98 2.40 2.63 10.76
C ALA A 98 3.23 1.88 9.73
N SER A 99 4.11 0.97 10.17
CA SER A 99 4.92 0.11 9.30
C SER A 99 4.05 -0.82 8.46
N PHE A 100 3.02 -1.42 9.07
CA PHE A 100 2.04 -2.26 8.38
C PHE A 100 1.22 -1.47 7.34
N VAL A 101 0.69 -0.31 7.72
CA VAL A 101 -0.05 0.58 6.82
C VAL A 101 0.84 1.07 5.68
N ALA A 102 2.10 1.42 5.97
CA ALA A 102 3.08 1.83 4.96
C ALA A 102 3.38 0.71 3.96
N GLY A 103 3.56 -0.53 4.43
CA GLY A 103 3.75 -1.70 3.59
C GLY A 103 2.53 -1.98 2.69
N ARG A 104 1.31 -1.85 3.23
CA ARG A 104 0.06 -1.98 2.45
C ARG A 104 -0.11 -0.86 1.43
N PHE A 105 0.22 0.37 1.80
CA PHE A 105 0.23 1.51 0.90
C PHE A 105 1.18 1.27 -0.27
N ALA A 106 2.45 0.94 0.01
CA ALA A 106 3.45 0.67 -1.02
C ALA A 106 3.05 -0.51 -1.91
N ALA A 107 2.52 -1.59 -1.32
CA ALA A 107 2.05 -2.74 -2.07
C ALA A 107 0.95 -2.39 -3.06
N LYS A 108 -0.06 -1.64 -2.63
CA LYS A 108 -1.15 -1.28 -3.52
C LYS A 108 -0.75 -0.26 -4.58
N GLU A 109 0.10 0.71 -4.25
CA GLU A 109 0.70 1.62 -5.24
C GLU A 109 1.52 0.86 -6.29
N ALA A 110 2.35 -0.10 -5.86
CA ALA A 110 3.10 -0.96 -6.77
C ALA A 110 2.17 -1.78 -7.68
N ALA A 111 1.08 -2.33 -7.14
CA ALA A 111 0.09 -3.04 -7.93
C ALA A 111 -0.62 -2.13 -8.94
N ILE A 112 -1.06 -0.93 -8.54
CA ILE A 112 -1.69 0.04 -9.45
C ILE A 112 -0.74 0.39 -10.60
N LYS A 113 0.55 0.63 -10.31
CA LYS A 113 1.57 0.90 -11.33
C LYS A 113 1.80 -0.27 -12.29
N ALA A 114 1.75 -1.50 -11.79
CA ALA A 114 1.88 -2.70 -12.61
C ALA A 114 0.67 -2.92 -13.55
N HIS A 115 -0.49 -2.34 -13.25
CA HIS A 115 -1.71 -2.41 -14.06
C HIS A 115 -2.02 -1.07 -14.74
N SER A 116 -1.03 -0.44 -15.39
CA SER A 116 -1.18 0.85 -16.05
C SER A 116 -2.27 0.90 -17.13
N HIS A 117 -2.70 -0.26 -17.65
CA HIS A 117 -3.80 -0.39 -18.59
C HIS A 117 -5.20 -0.29 -17.92
N ARG A 118 -5.28 -0.31 -16.58
CA ARG A 118 -6.52 -0.17 -15.81
C ARG A 118 -6.49 1.09 -14.94
N ARG A 119 -7.67 1.64 -14.65
CA ARG A 119 -7.84 2.73 -13.69
C ARG A 119 -8.27 2.18 -12.32
N LEU A 120 -7.31 1.59 -11.61
CA LEU A 120 -7.56 0.99 -10.29
C LEU A 120 -7.53 2.02 -9.17
N THR A 121 -8.32 1.77 -8.14
CA THR A 121 -8.26 2.41 -6.82
C THR A 121 -7.63 1.47 -5.79
N PHE A 122 -7.35 1.97 -4.59
CA PHE A 122 -6.84 1.12 -3.50
C PHE A 122 -7.79 -0.02 -3.13
N HIS A 123 -9.10 0.16 -3.30
CA HIS A 123 -10.09 -0.85 -2.92
C HIS A 123 -10.25 -1.97 -3.96
N ASP A 124 -9.68 -1.76 -5.16
CA ASP A 124 -9.60 -2.76 -6.22
C ASP A 124 -8.41 -3.70 -6.05
N VAL A 125 -7.46 -3.34 -5.20
CA VAL A 125 -6.29 -4.17 -4.85
C VAL A 125 -6.45 -4.70 -3.44
N VAL A 126 -6.55 -6.01 -3.28
CA VAL A 126 -6.61 -6.68 -1.98
C VAL A 126 -5.33 -7.48 -1.78
N ILE A 127 -4.62 -7.26 -0.67
CA ILE A 127 -3.40 -8.03 -0.39
C ILE A 127 -3.73 -9.22 0.52
N GLU A 128 -3.46 -10.41 0.02
CA GLU A 128 -3.81 -11.68 0.65
C GLU A 128 -2.58 -12.54 0.83
N ARG A 129 -2.70 -13.59 1.64
CA ARG A 129 -1.68 -14.64 1.74
C ARG A 129 -2.23 -15.83 0.96
N ARG A 130 -1.42 -16.43 0.07
CA ARG A 130 -1.84 -17.70 -0.57
C ARG A 130 -2.18 -18.71 0.52
N GLY A 131 -3.35 -19.34 0.39
CA GLY A 131 -3.89 -20.27 1.37
C GLY A 131 -2.90 -21.37 1.76
N ARG A 132 -3.01 -21.82 3.01
CA ARG A 132 -2.29 -22.95 3.63
C ARG A 132 -2.67 -24.28 2.98
N GLN A 133 -2.46 -24.45 1.67
CA GLN A 133 -2.40 -25.80 1.10
C GLN A 133 -0.97 -26.31 1.30
N GLU A 134 -0.86 -27.21 2.28
CA GLU A 134 0.25 -28.15 2.55
C GLU A 134 1.57 -27.56 3.09
N GLU A 135 1.92 -28.03 4.29
CA GLU A 135 3.28 -28.19 4.86
C GLU A 135 4.30 -27.04 4.76
N ARG A 136 3.89 -25.80 4.51
CA ARG A 136 4.82 -24.67 4.54
C ARG A 136 4.94 -24.12 5.96
N LEU A 137 6.12 -24.27 6.56
CA LEU A 137 6.55 -23.50 7.72
C LEU A 137 6.54 -22.00 7.35
N GLY A 138 5.61 -21.24 7.90
CA GLY A 138 5.54 -19.78 7.74
C GLY A 138 4.21 -19.25 7.21
N SER A 139 4.13 -17.92 7.04
CA SER A 139 2.88 -17.22 6.70
C SER A 139 2.48 -17.24 5.22
N GLY A 140 3.23 -17.94 4.36
CA GLY A 140 3.07 -17.92 2.90
C GLY A 140 3.42 -16.57 2.25
N PRO A 141 3.81 -16.54 0.97
CA PRO A 141 4.08 -15.29 0.27
C PRO A 141 2.78 -14.49 0.06
N PRO A 142 2.84 -13.15 0.13
CA PRO A 142 1.69 -12.32 -0.20
C PRO A 142 1.38 -12.37 -1.70
N VAL A 143 0.11 -12.15 -2.04
CA VAL A 143 -0.39 -11.99 -3.40
C VAL A 143 -1.30 -10.77 -3.45
N ALA A 144 -1.23 -10.02 -4.53
CA ALA A 144 -2.19 -8.96 -4.81
C ALA A 144 -3.32 -9.56 -5.67
N ARG A 145 -4.52 -9.60 -5.11
CA ARG A 145 -5.75 -9.89 -5.86
C ARG A 145 -6.30 -8.58 -6.39
N ILE A 146 -6.55 -8.54 -7.69
CA ILE A 146 -6.98 -7.36 -8.44
C ILE A 146 -8.41 -7.61 -8.89
N LYS A 147 -9.34 -6.82 -8.38
CA LYS A 147 -10.76 -7.01 -8.67
C LYS A 147 -11.04 -6.91 -10.16
N GLY A 148 -11.87 -7.81 -10.68
CA GLY A 148 -12.38 -7.73 -12.05
C GLY A 148 -13.09 -6.38 -12.31
N GLY A 149 -12.98 -5.87 -13.53
CA GLY A 149 -13.79 -4.75 -14.00
C GLY A 149 -15.22 -5.17 -14.35
N GLU A 150 -16.05 -4.22 -14.79
CA GLU A 150 -17.38 -4.54 -15.32
C GLU A 150 -17.26 -5.49 -16.52
N GLY A 151 -17.84 -6.68 -16.41
CA GLY A 151 -17.81 -7.72 -17.45
C GLY A 151 -16.71 -8.78 -17.28
N ASP A 152 -15.77 -8.59 -16.36
CA ASP A 152 -14.79 -9.63 -16.03
C ASP A 152 -15.44 -10.72 -15.17
N ALA A 153 -15.21 -11.99 -15.53
CA ALA A 153 -15.74 -13.13 -14.78
C ALA A 153 -14.92 -13.46 -13.52
N GLU A 154 -13.67 -13.00 -13.45
CA GLU A 154 -12.70 -13.40 -12.43
C GLU A 154 -11.82 -12.23 -11.99
N ASP A 155 -11.32 -12.30 -10.75
CA ASP A 155 -10.27 -11.43 -10.26
C ASP A 155 -8.90 -11.89 -10.81
N ALA A 156 -8.02 -10.93 -11.11
CA ALA A 156 -6.66 -11.24 -11.53
C ALA A 156 -5.72 -11.39 -10.32
N SER A 157 -4.70 -12.22 -10.48
CA SER A 157 -3.62 -12.37 -9.48
C SER A 157 -2.34 -11.70 -9.98
N ALA A 158 -1.71 -10.90 -9.10
CA ALA A 158 -0.40 -10.33 -9.33
C ALA A 158 0.58 -10.76 -8.23
N MET A 159 1.81 -11.04 -8.64
CA MET A 159 2.89 -11.40 -7.71
C MET A 159 3.37 -10.14 -7.00
N ILE A 160 3.53 -10.21 -5.68
CA ILE A 160 3.96 -9.05 -4.91
C ILE A 160 4.98 -9.43 -3.85
N SER A 161 5.96 -8.56 -3.66
CA SER A 161 6.92 -8.62 -2.57
C SER A 161 6.83 -7.33 -1.77
N ILE A 162 6.86 -7.43 -0.44
CA ILE A 162 6.76 -6.30 0.49
C ILE A 162 7.89 -6.46 1.50
N SER A 163 8.65 -5.39 1.72
CA SER A 163 9.70 -5.33 2.73
C SER A 163 9.64 -3.99 3.47
N HIS A 164 10.22 -3.92 4.66
CA HIS A 164 10.48 -2.67 5.34
C HIS A 164 11.74 -2.78 6.17
N ASP A 165 12.48 -1.68 6.27
CA ASP A 165 13.63 -1.54 7.15
C ASP A 165 13.78 -0.07 7.58
N GLY A 166 14.13 0.15 8.85
CA GLY A 166 14.18 1.48 9.44
C GLY A 166 12.91 2.30 9.22
N ASP A 167 13.03 3.42 8.51
CA ASP A 167 11.95 4.38 8.23
C ASP A 167 11.24 4.15 6.87
N TYR A 168 11.50 3.04 6.18
CA TYR A 168 10.97 2.82 4.83
C TYR A 168 10.33 1.45 4.68
N ALA A 169 9.17 1.44 4.02
CA ALA A 169 8.56 0.25 3.45
C ALA A 169 8.65 0.32 1.94
N THR A 170 8.84 -0.80 1.27
CA THR A 170 8.91 -0.90 -0.19
C THR A 170 8.10 -2.09 -0.68
N ALA A 171 7.60 -1.98 -1.90
CA ALA A 171 6.98 -3.10 -2.58
C ALA A 171 7.33 -3.15 -4.06
N VAL A 172 7.33 -4.37 -4.60
CA VAL A 172 7.47 -4.65 -6.02
C VAL A 172 6.34 -5.58 -6.42
N CYS A 173 5.62 -5.22 -7.47
CA CYS A 173 4.52 -5.98 -8.05
C CYS A 173 4.84 -6.33 -9.50
N MET A 174 4.57 -7.57 -9.89
CA MET A 174 4.60 -8.03 -11.27
C MET A 174 3.21 -8.49 -11.68
N ALA A 175 2.74 -7.99 -12.81
CA ALA A 175 1.39 -8.24 -13.31
C ALA A 175 1.41 -8.56 -14.80
N TYR A 176 0.38 -9.26 -15.25
CA TYR A 176 0.10 -9.49 -16.66
C TYR A 176 -0.55 -8.24 -17.28
N ASP A 177 -0.10 -7.83 -18.47
CA ASP A 177 -0.67 -6.72 -19.23
C ASP A 177 -1.18 -7.17 -20.61
N PRO A 178 -2.50 -7.39 -20.76
CA PRO A 178 -3.08 -7.82 -22.03
C PRO A 178 -2.91 -6.79 -23.16
N SER A 179 -2.75 -5.50 -22.84
CA SER A 179 -2.66 -4.44 -23.85
C SER A 179 -1.40 -4.56 -24.73
N VAL A 180 -0.37 -5.26 -24.24
CA VAL A 180 0.86 -5.54 -25.01
C VAL A 180 0.58 -6.46 -26.20
N LEU A 181 -0.39 -7.38 -26.09
CA LEU A 181 -0.77 -8.28 -27.18
C LEU A 181 -1.67 -7.58 -28.20
N GLU A 182 -2.57 -6.71 -27.75
CA GLU A 182 -3.50 -5.97 -28.62
C GLU A 182 -2.78 -4.97 -29.53
N GLN A 183 -1.67 -4.38 -29.09
CA GLN A 183 -0.86 -3.46 -29.91
C GLN A 183 -0.07 -4.17 -31.02
N GLY A 184 0.15 -5.49 -30.92
CA GLY A 184 0.78 -6.32 -31.95
C GLY A 184 -0.18 -6.70 -33.09
N GLY A 185 -1.48 -6.50 -32.90
CA GLY A 185 -2.56 -6.85 -33.83
C GLY A 185 -2.95 -5.74 -34.81
N LYS A 186 -2.03 -4.84 -35.21
CA LYS A 186 -2.29 -4.01 -36.40
C LYS A 186 -2.34 -4.92 -37.62
N GLN A 187 -3.59 -5.23 -37.95
CA GLN A 187 -4.12 -5.90 -39.13
C GLN A 187 -3.26 -5.63 -40.37
N LEU A 188 -2.66 -6.70 -40.90
CA LEU A 188 -2.30 -6.78 -42.31
C LEU A 188 -3.60 -6.76 -43.11
N CYS A 189 -4.04 -5.56 -43.48
CA CYS A 189 -4.86 -5.33 -44.66
C CYS A 189 -3.93 -4.88 -45.79
#